data_AF-A0A1G7FYN1-F1
#
_entry.id   AF-A0A1G7FYN1-F1
#
_cell.length_a   1.000
_cell.length_b   1.000
_cell.length_c   1.000
_cell.angle_alpha   90.00
_cell.angle_beta   90.00
_cell.angle_gamma   90.00
#
_symmetry.space_group_name_H-M   'P 1'
#
loop_
_entity.id
_entity.type
_entity.pdbx_description
1 polymer ?
#
loop_
_entity_poly.entity_id
_entity_poly.type
_entity_poly.pdbx_seq_one_letter_code
_entity_poly.pdbx_strand_id
1 'polypeptide(L)'
;MDCIYETESIDNNETLYYKVHKQYIISSKVIPNAFQTKGDGMSTDWARYCTPEETRLRNGIAKDNAIVSLHVGEVRIERNLEVVHKPEDFNRAHSLIKGIPIKDPFKTEVRRHLTKIHKVIIPLEIT
;
A
#
# COMPACT_ATOMS: atom_id res chain seq x y z
N MET A 1 2.25 -24.64 -6.16
CA MET A 1 1.20 -24.67 -5.13
C MET A 1 0.38 -23.44 -5.40
N ASP A 2 -0.86 -23.64 -5.82
CA ASP A 2 -1.75 -22.52 -6.14
C ASP A 2 -2.25 -21.91 -4.83
N CYS A 3 -2.42 -20.59 -4.81
CA CYS A 3 -2.92 -19.92 -3.62
C CYS A 3 -4.30 -20.46 -3.24
N ILE A 4 -4.51 -20.75 -1.95
CA ILE A 4 -5.79 -21.31 -1.46
C ILE A 4 -6.97 -20.32 -1.54
N TYR A 5 -6.69 -19.04 -1.79
CA TYR A 5 -7.69 -17.98 -1.85
C TYR A 5 -8.01 -17.60 -3.29
N GLU A 6 -9.29 -17.41 -3.57
CA GLU A 6 -9.74 -16.91 -4.86
C GLU A 6 -9.35 -15.44 -5.06
N THR A 7 -9.03 -15.10 -6.32
CA THR A 7 -8.82 -13.71 -6.73
C THR A 7 -10.18 -13.05 -6.95
N GLU A 8 -10.31 -11.79 -6.54
CA GLU A 8 -11.57 -11.03 -6.58
C GLU A 8 -11.31 -9.64 -7.18
N SER A 9 -12.35 -9.02 -7.75
CA SER A 9 -12.28 -7.61 -8.14
C SER A 9 -12.33 -6.72 -6.91
N ILE A 10 -11.45 -5.71 -6.86
CA ILE A 10 -11.46 -4.67 -5.83
C ILE A 10 -12.23 -3.46 -6.37
N ASP A 11 -13.30 -3.06 -5.69
CA ASP A 11 -14.14 -1.95 -6.11
C ASP A 11 -13.51 -0.58 -5.80
N ASN A 12 -13.97 0.47 -6.48
CA ASN A 12 -13.41 1.81 -6.28
C ASN A 12 -13.63 2.34 -4.85
N ASN A 13 -14.73 1.99 -4.19
CA ASN A 13 -15.07 2.41 -2.82
C ASN A 13 -14.22 1.71 -1.74
N GLU A 14 -13.39 0.75 -2.12
CA GLU A 14 -12.58 -0.03 -1.19
C GLU A 14 -11.35 0.76 -0.69
N THR A 15 -10.82 0.28 0.42
CA THR A 15 -9.64 0.82 1.07
C THR A 15 -8.50 -0.19 1.11
N LEU A 16 -7.28 0.28 0.87
CA LEU A 16 -6.05 -0.49 1.03
C LEU A 16 -5.25 0.06 2.18
N TYR A 17 -4.55 -0.80 2.91
CA TYR A 17 -3.55 -0.46 3.89
C TYR A 17 -2.15 -0.66 3.31
N TYR A 18 -1.27 0.28 3.61
CA TYR A 18 0.12 0.25 3.21
C TYR A 18 1.04 0.54 4.39
N LYS A 19 2.08 -0.27 4.50
CA LYS A 19 3.07 -0.17 5.57
C LYS A 19 4.19 0.79 5.17
N VAL A 20 4.40 1.83 5.98
CA VAL A 20 5.45 2.83 5.75
C VAL A 20 6.51 2.74 6.85
N HIS A 21 7.72 2.33 6.45
CA HIS A 21 8.86 2.25 7.36
C HIS A 21 9.32 3.65 7.82
N LYS A 22 9.80 3.76 9.06
CA LYS A 22 10.16 5.03 9.71
C LYS A 22 11.13 5.92 8.94
N GLN A 23 12.03 5.32 8.15
CA GLN A 23 12.98 6.06 7.32
C GLN A 23 12.31 6.94 6.24
N TYR A 24 11.05 6.65 5.91
CA TYR A 24 10.25 7.41 4.94
C TYR A 24 9.26 8.38 5.61
N ILE A 25 9.47 8.65 6.89
CA ILE A 25 8.68 9.61 7.65
C ILE A 25 9.63 10.68 8.20
N ILE A 26 9.47 11.91 7.72
CA ILE A 26 10.30 13.05 8.09
C ILE A 26 9.38 14.14 8.64
N SER A 27 9.66 14.63 9.85
CA SER A 27 8.82 15.62 10.52
C SER A 27 7.33 15.22 10.53
N SER A 28 7.06 13.95 10.86
CA SER A 28 5.73 13.33 10.89
C SER A 28 4.99 13.29 9.54
N LYS A 29 5.69 13.49 8.42
CA LYS A 29 5.13 13.43 7.07
C LYS A 29 5.72 12.26 6.29
N VAL A 30 4.85 11.49 5.64
CA VAL A 30 5.24 10.45 4.68
C VAL A 30 5.81 11.11 3.42
N ILE A 31 7.01 10.74 3.02
CA ILE A 31 7.63 11.27 1.80
C ILE A 31 7.28 10.41 0.57
N PRO A 32 7.34 10.96 -0.67
CA PRO A 32 7.02 10.22 -1.90
C PRO A 32 7.80 8.91 -2.07
N ASN A 33 9.03 8.85 -1.57
CA ASN A 33 9.85 7.65 -1.63
C ASN A 33 9.33 6.50 -0.74
N ALA A 34 8.32 6.71 0.10
CA ALA A 34 7.63 5.64 0.80
C ALA A 34 6.95 4.66 -0.16
N PHE A 35 6.36 5.16 -1.25
CA PHE A 35 5.52 4.38 -2.16
C PHE A 35 6.38 3.68 -3.22
N GLN A 36 6.93 2.52 -2.86
CA GLN A 36 7.85 1.76 -3.71
C GLN A 36 7.22 0.48 -4.24
N THR A 37 7.46 0.20 -5.51
CA THR A 37 7.19 -1.11 -6.10
C THR A 37 8.29 -2.10 -5.78
N LYS A 38 7.90 -3.35 -5.60
CA LYS A 38 8.79 -4.51 -5.57
C LYS A 38 8.22 -5.57 -6.51
N GLY A 39 9.02 -5.99 -7.48
CA GLY A 39 8.56 -6.93 -8.51
C GLY A 39 7.40 -6.36 -9.33
N ASP A 40 6.24 -7.00 -9.23
CA ASP A 40 5.05 -6.79 -10.08
C ASP A 40 4.14 -5.63 -9.60
N GLY A 41 4.44 -4.98 -8.47
CA GLY A 41 3.64 -3.85 -7.98
C GLY A 41 4.07 -3.34 -6.61
N MET A 42 3.34 -2.37 -6.09
CA MET A 42 3.44 -1.95 -4.69
C MET A 42 2.50 -2.82 -3.88
N SER A 43 3.08 -3.61 -2.97
CA SER A 43 2.35 -4.51 -2.07
C SER A 43 1.52 -3.70 -1.07
N THR A 44 0.24 -4.02 -1.00
CA THR A 44 -0.76 -3.43 -0.11
C THR A 44 -1.65 -4.52 0.45
N ASP A 45 -2.44 -4.20 1.46
CA ASP A 45 -3.41 -5.11 2.04
C ASP A 45 -4.83 -4.55 1.92
N TRP A 46 -5.76 -5.33 1.40
CA TRP A 46 -7.15 -4.94 1.24
C TRP A 46 -7.85 -4.96 2.60
N ALA A 47 -8.42 -3.80 2.98
CA ALA A 47 -9.11 -3.60 4.25
C ALA A 47 -10.32 -4.54 4.47
N ARG A 48 -10.86 -5.14 3.41
CA ARG A 48 -11.92 -6.15 3.51
C ARG A 48 -11.48 -7.40 4.29
N TYR A 49 -10.19 -7.74 4.25
CA TYR A 49 -9.64 -8.98 4.82
C TYR A 49 -8.61 -8.74 5.91
N CYS A 50 -8.39 -7.51 6.33
CA CYS A 50 -7.50 -7.22 7.45
C CYS A 50 -7.79 -5.88 8.12
N THR A 51 -7.27 -5.70 9.32
CA THR A 51 -7.20 -4.40 10.00
C THR A 51 -5.86 -3.68 9.75
N PRO A 52 -5.78 -2.36 10.03
CA PRO A 52 -4.50 -1.65 10.05
C PRO A 52 -3.48 -2.29 11.00
N GLU A 53 -3.90 -2.76 12.17
CA GLU A 53 -3.04 -3.38 13.18
C GLU A 53 -2.48 -4.71 12.67
N GLU A 54 -3.31 -5.55 12.04
CA GLU A 54 -2.86 -6.79 11.41
C GLU A 54 -1.84 -6.52 10.30
N THR A 55 -2.08 -5.50 9.47
CA THR A 55 -1.13 -5.03 8.45
C THR A 55 0.20 -4.58 9.07
N ARG A 56 0.14 -3.88 10.22
CA ARG A 56 1.35 -3.41 10.94
C ARG A 56 2.17 -4.55 11.52
N LEU A 57 1.49 -5.57 12.06
CA LEU A 57 2.11 -6.75 12.63
C LEU A 57 2.66 -7.71 11.56
N ARG A 58 2.14 -7.63 10.33
CA ARG A 58 2.55 -8.48 9.22
C ARG A 58 3.98 -8.17 8.78
N ASN A 59 4.90 -9.07 9.11
CA ASN A 59 6.32 -9.09 8.73
C ASN A 59 7.14 -7.85 9.19
N GLY A 60 8.20 -8.07 9.96
CA GLY A 60 9.10 -7.03 10.44
C GLY A 60 8.72 -6.46 11.80
N ILE A 61 9.36 -5.37 12.19
CA ILE A 61 9.23 -4.81 13.53
C ILE A 61 8.10 -3.75 13.53
N ALA A 62 6.97 -4.06 14.16
CA ALA A 62 5.77 -3.22 14.13
C ALA A 62 6.02 -1.76 14.59
N LYS A 63 6.91 -1.54 15.57
CA LYS A 63 7.29 -0.20 16.06
C LYS A 63 7.98 0.68 15.01
N ASP A 64 8.62 0.08 14.02
CA ASP A 64 9.34 0.81 12.97
C ASP A 64 8.44 1.21 11.80
N ASN A 65 7.14 0.94 11.88
CA ASN A 65 6.21 1.11 10.78
C ASN A 65 4.96 1.87 11.19
N ALA A 66 4.61 2.88 10.40
CA ALA A 66 3.28 3.46 10.36
C ALA A 66 2.39 2.72 9.35
N ILE A 67 1.08 2.89 9.48
CA ILE A 67 0.09 2.41 8.50
C ILE A 67 -0.63 3.60 7.91
N VAL A 68 -0.67 3.61 6.58
CA VAL A 68 -1.47 4.55 5.80
C VAL A 68 -2.57 3.82 5.08
N SER A 69 -3.69 4.51 4.84
CA SER A 69 -4.74 4.04 3.96
C SER A 69 -4.72 4.76 2.62
N LEU A 70 -5.16 4.06 1.58
CA LEU A 70 -5.33 4.55 0.22
C LEU A 70 -6.73 4.14 -0.26
N HIS A 71 -7.50 5.10 -0.76
CA HIS A 71 -8.80 4.83 -1.38
C HIS A 71 -8.60 4.35 -2.82
N VAL A 72 -9.16 3.20 -3.18
CA VAL A 72 -8.93 2.56 -4.49
C VAL A 72 -9.33 3.45 -5.66
N GLY A 73 -10.47 4.13 -5.57
CA GLY A 73 -10.92 5.11 -6.56
C GLY A 73 -9.90 6.23 -6.78
N GLU A 74 -9.33 6.80 -5.71
CA GLU A 74 -8.32 7.85 -5.81
C GLU A 74 -6.99 7.34 -6.38
N VAL A 75 -6.60 6.10 -6.07
CA VAL A 75 -5.42 5.46 -6.67
C VAL A 75 -5.59 5.34 -8.20
N ARG A 76 -6.75 4.86 -8.66
CA ARG A 76 -7.04 4.63 -10.09
C ARG A 76 -7.21 5.92 -10.91
N ILE A 77 -7.35 7.10 -10.28
CA ILE A 77 -7.39 8.39 -10.99
C ILE A 77 -6.05 8.67 -11.69
N GLU A 78 -4.95 8.28 -11.07
CA GLU A 78 -3.63 8.49 -11.66
C GLU A 78 -3.40 7.49 -12.79
N ARG A 79 -2.89 7.99 -13.93
CA ARG A 79 -2.90 7.22 -15.18
C ARG A 79 -2.16 5.89 -15.02
N ASN A 80 -2.81 4.82 -15.50
CA ASN A 80 -2.30 3.45 -15.59
C ASN A 80 -2.12 2.71 -14.26
N LEU A 81 -2.59 3.26 -13.13
CA LEU A 81 -2.58 2.49 -11.88
C LEU A 81 -3.74 1.51 -11.84
N GLU A 82 -3.40 0.24 -11.63
CA GLU A 82 -4.36 -0.84 -11.45
C GLU A 82 -4.27 -1.37 -10.02
N VAL A 83 -5.41 -1.73 -9.44
CA VAL A 83 -5.48 -2.36 -8.12
C VAL A 83 -5.97 -3.78 -8.31
N VAL A 84 -5.14 -4.76 -7.95
CA VAL A 84 -5.35 -6.19 -8.18
C VAL A 84 -5.34 -6.94 -6.86
N HIS A 85 -6.38 -7.72 -6.58
CA HIS A 85 -6.34 -8.70 -5.50
C HIS A 85 -5.37 -9.83 -5.89
N LYS A 86 -4.36 -10.08 -5.07
CA LYS A 86 -3.35 -11.12 -5.34
C LYS A 86 -3.04 -11.82 -4.03
N PRO A 87 -3.99 -12.58 -3.47
CA PRO A 87 -3.82 -13.17 -2.15
C PRO A 87 -2.62 -14.11 -2.14
N GLU A 88 -2.05 -14.30 -0.95
CA GLU A 88 -0.97 -15.25 -0.67
C GLU A 88 -1.47 -16.26 0.37
N ASP A 89 -0.86 -17.45 0.44
CA ASP A 89 -1.30 -18.53 1.34
C ASP A 89 -1.41 -18.11 2.82
N PHE A 90 -0.58 -17.16 3.23
CA PHE A 90 -0.54 -16.60 4.59
C PHE A 90 -1.13 -15.19 4.68
N ASN A 91 -1.63 -14.62 3.57
CA ASN A 91 -2.18 -13.28 3.51
C ASN A 91 -3.28 -13.16 2.45
N ARG A 92 -4.51 -13.47 2.84
CA ARG A 92 -5.70 -13.24 1.99
C ARG A 92 -5.87 -11.77 1.62
N ALA A 93 -5.45 -10.82 2.47
CA ALA A 93 -5.60 -9.41 2.17
C ALA A 93 -4.62 -8.91 1.11
N HIS A 94 -3.60 -9.70 0.73
CA HIS A 94 -2.55 -9.23 -0.16
C HIS A 94 -3.12 -8.74 -1.50
N SER A 95 -2.72 -7.52 -1.86
CA SER A 95 -3.12 -6.84 -3.08
C SER A 95 -1.93 -6.08 -3.64
N LEU A 96 -2.03 -5.71 -4.92
CA LEU A 96 -1.00 -4.95 -5.61
C LEU A 96 -1.59 -3.69 -6.22
N ILE A 97 -0.88 -2.58 -6.05
CA ILE A 97 -0.99 -1.42 -6.94
C ILE A 97 0.04 -1.59 -8.06
N LYS A 98 -0.42 -1.85 -9.27
CA LYS A 98 0.40 -2.02 -10.47
C LYS A 98 0.51 -0.72 -11.28
N GLY A 99 1.38 -0.72 -12.28
CA GLY A 99 1.52 0.41 -13.22
C GLY A 99 2.44 1.55 -12.76
N ILE A 100 3.00 1.47 -11.55
CA ILE A 100 4.00 2.43 -11.08
C ILE A 100 5.34 2.18 -11.81
N PRO A 101 5.85 3.12 -12.63
CA PRO A 101 7.06 2.88 -13.41
C PRO A 101 8.33 2.72 -12.57
N ILE A 102 9.27 1.87 -13.00
CA ILE A 102 10.52 1.64 -12.26
C ILE A 102 11.60 2.69 -12.59
N LYS A 103 11.78 3.01 -13.88
CA LYS A 103 12.86 3.87 -14.41
C LYS A 103 12.38 5.13 -15.14
N ASP A 104 11.09 5.42 -15.08
CA ASP A 104 10.47 6.50 -15.85
C ASP A 104 10.29 7.79 -15.01
N PRO A 105 10.46 9.00 -15.59
CA PRO A 105 10.13 10.27 -14.92
C PRO A 105 8.74 10.31 -14.26
N PHE A 106 7.72 9.67 -14.86
CA PHE A 106 6.35 9.60 -14.35
C PHE A 106 6.24 8.86 -13.00
N LYS A 107 7.26 8.09 -12.61
CA LYS A 107 7.36 7.49 -11.27
C LYS A 107 7.24 8.54 -10.16
N THR A 108 7.84 9.70 -10.37
CA THR A 108 7.81 10.79 -9.38
C THR A 108 6.41 11.35 -9.22
N GLU A 109 5.66 11.48 -10.33
CA GLU A 109 4.29 11.99 -10.33
C GLU A 109 3.36 11.02 -9.60
N VAL A 110 3.42 9.73 -9.94
CA VAL A 110 2.67 8.67 -9.26
C VAL A 110 2.95 8.68 -7.76
N ARG A 111 4.22 8.74 -7.34
CA ARG A 111 4.58 8.80 -5.91
C ARG A 111 4.06 10.04 -5.22
N ARG A 112 4.12 11.21 -5.88
CA ARG A 112 3.56 12.46 -5.35
C ARG A 112 2.04 12.38 -5.22
N HIS A 113 1.37 11.75 -6.17
CA HIS A 113 -0.07 11.51 -6.10
C HIS A 113 -0.42 10.64 -4.89
N LEU A 114 0.25 9.49 -4.73
CA LEU A 114 0.05 8.61 -3.57
C LEU A 114 0.33 9.32 -2.24
N THR A 115 1.37 10.15 -2.17
CA THR A 115 1.61 11.02 -1.00
C THR A 115 0.49 12.02 -0.75
N LYS A 116 -0.19 12.52 -1.77
CA LYS A 116 -1.30 13.48 -1.61
C LYS A 116 -2.56 12.81 -1.07
N ILE A 117 -2.87 11.60 -1.52
CA ILE A 117 -4.16 10.93 -1.22
C ILE A 117 -4.11 10.05 0.03
N HIS A 118 -2.92 9.68 0.52
CA HIS A 118 -2.83 8.81 1.70
C HIS A 118 -3.40 9.48 2.95
N LYS A 119 -3.90 8.65 3.88
CA LYS A 119 -4.22 9.05 5.25
C LYS A 119 -3.44 8.20 6.22
N VAL A 120 -2.75 8.81 7.18
CA VAL A 120 -2.09 8.05 8.26
C VAL A 120 -3.18 7.54 9.20
N ILE A 121 -3.24 6.22 9.40
CA ILE A 121 -4.22 5.56 10.28
C ILE A 121 -3.55 5.12 11.58
N ILE A 122 -2.34 4.55 11.49
CA ILE A 122 -1.49 4.28 12.64
C ILE A 122 -0.19 5.09 12.47
N PRO A 123 0.07 6.12 13.28
CA PRO A 123 1.31 6.87 13.23
C PRO A 123 2.48 6.04 13.78
N LEU A 124 3.72 6.49 13.52
CA LEU A 124 4.87 5.97 14.26
C LEU A 124 4.74 6.37 15.73
N GLU A 125 5.03 5.41 16.60
CA GLU A 125 5.27 5.72 18.01
C GLU A 125 6.61 6.47 18.11
N ILE A 126 6.54 7.72 18.54
CA ILE A 126 7.73 8.50 18.86
C ILE A 126 8.15 8.07 20.27
N THR A 127 9.17 7.22 20.35
CA THR A 127 9.91 6.96 21.60
C THR A 127 10.93 8.04 21.84
#